data_AF-A0A7Y4MQQ0-F1
#
_entry.id   AF-A0A7Y4MQQ0-F1
#
_cell.length_a   1.000
_cell.length_b   1.000
_cell.length_c   1.000
_cell.angle_alpha   90.00
_cell.angle_beta   90.00
_cell.angle_gamma   90.00
#
_symmetry.space_group_name_H-M   'P 1'
#
loop_
_entity.id
_entity.type
_entity.pdbx_description
1 polymer ?
#
loop_
_entity_poly.entity_id
_entity_poly.type
_entity_poly.pdbx_seq_one_letter_code
_entity_poly.pdbx_strand_id
1 'polypeptide(L)'
;MRVLGVAALLGVTSLAAAEKSVFARLHPAMTRAEVEKLGNKVSLGAYQGHLISSFTSEGALQRVDAIATFRQGSCPEALESVRRYLEQDFGAPRSLKPHIPLRYGGLHQRCHDWRLGAAWLQVCCARHELKEGRPPLMNVSASYGVKGRDAPIVDGCHGEDSLIIPLDGFH
;
A
#
# COMPACT_ATOMS: atom_id res chain seq x y z
N MET A 1 53.10 20.42 33.00
CA MET A 1 53.16 19.07 32.38
C MET A 1 51.96 18.26 32.83
N ARG A 2 51.42 17.41 31.93
CA ARG A 2 50.20 16.58 31.98
C ARG A 2 48.89 17.29 31.61
N VAL A 3 47.99 16.77 30.79
CA VAL A 3 47.97 15.81 29.65
C VAL A 3 46.61 16.09 28.96
N LEU A 4 46.54 15.92 27.63
CA LEU A 4 45.33 16.02 26.81
C LEU A 4 44.18 15.12 27.32
N GLY A 5 42.95 15.55 27.05
CA GLY A 5 41.76 14.71 27.13
C GLY A 5 40.67 15.17 26.18
N VAL A 6 40.94 15.07 24.87
CA VAL A 6 39.90 15.14 23.83
C VAL A 6 39.09 13.84 23.90
N ALA A 7 37.77 13.95 24.03
CA ALA A 7 36.84 12.94 23.53
C ALA A 7 35.48 13.60 23.27
N ALA A 8 35.32 14.13 22.06
CA ALA A 8 34.02 14.42 21.49
C ALA A 8 33.24 13.10 21.38
N LEU A 9 32.14 12.98 22.13
CA LEU A 9 31.17 11.90 21.97
C LEU A 9 30.31 12.20 20.74
N LEU A 10 30.87 11.92 19.56
CA LEU A 10 30.15 11.77 18.31
C LEU A 10 30.01 10.27 18.03
N GLY A 11 28.77 9.80 17.91
CA GLY A 11 28.42 8.40 17.59
C GLY A 11 27.58 7.81 18.72
N VAL A 12 26.38 7.29 18.50
CA VAL A 12 25.96 6.45 17.38
C VAL A 12 24.46 6.65 17.18
N THR A 13 24.03 7.42 16.18
CA THR A 13 22.73 7.15 15.57
C THR A 13 22.97 5.98 14.61
N SER A 14 22.68 4.77 15.08
CA SER A 14 22.47 3.65 14.17
C SER A 14 21.33 4.05 13.26
N LEU A 15 21.66 4.54 12.07
CA LEU A 15 20.73 4.68 10.97
C LEU A 15 20.28 3.25 10.65
N ALA A 16 19.26 2.76 11.35
CA ALA A 16 18.63 1.50 11.01
C ALA A 16 18.31 1.59 9.53
N ALA A 17 18.94 0.73 8.71
CA ALA A 17 18.62 0.66 7.30
C ALA A 17 17.10 0.54 7.22
N ALA A 18 16.45 1.51 6.57
CA ALA A 18 15.00 1.52 6.47
C ALA A 18 14.57 0.13 5.98
N GLU A 19 13.76 -0.56 6.79
CA GLU A 19 13.29 -1.89 6.42
C GLU A 19 12.54 -1.73 5.11
N LYS A 20 12.92 -2.54 4.10
CA LYS A 20 12.28 -2.51 2.78
C LYS A 20 10.78 -2.64 2.94
N SER A 21 10.02 -1.93 2.11
CA SER A 21 8.58 -2.12 2.09
C SER A 21 8.24 -3.59 1.79
N VAL A 22 7.08 -4.03 2.29
CA VAL A 22 6.60 -5.39 2.03
C VAL A 22 6.49 -5.67 0.53
N PHE A 23 6.19 -4.65 -0.28
CA PHE A 23 6.09 -4.76 -1.73
C PHE A 23 7.44 -5.00 -2.39
N ALA A 24 8.53 -4.46 -1.85
CA ALA A 24 9.88 -4.67 -2.38
C ALA A 24 10.39 -6.10 -2.13
N ARG A 25 9.69 -6.86 -1.28
CA ARG A 25 9.94 -8.28 -1.04
C ARG A 25 9.15 -9.19 -1.98
N LEU A 26 8.13 -8.68 -2.67
CA LEU A 26 7.30 -9.46 -3.58
C LEU A 26 8.02 -9.76 -4.90
N HIS A 27 7.77 -10.95 -5.44
CA HIS A 27 8.15 -11.30 -6.81
C HIS A 27 7.09 -12.18 -7.48
N PRO A 28 6.98 -12.19 -8.83
CA PRO A 28 5.91 -12.90 -9.54
C PRO A 28 5.86 -14.42 -9.34
N ALA A 29 6.94 -15.02 -8.86
CA ALA A 29 7.04 -16.46 -8.64
C ALA A 29 6.73 -16.88 -7.18
N MET A 30 6.36 -15.94 -6.31
CA MET A 30 6.02 -16.28 -4.93
C MET A 30 4.83 -17.22 -4.84
N THR A 31 4.97 -18.20 -3.97
CA THR A 31 3.93 -19.14 -3.57
C THR A 31 3.04 -18.53 -2.49
N ARG A 32 1.89 -19.15 -2.24
CA ARG A 32 0.98 -18.75 -1.15
C ARG A 32 1.67 -18.74 0.22
N ALA A 33 2.40 -19.81 0.54
CA ALA A 33 3.12 -19.92 1.81
C ALA A 33 4.22 -18.85 1.99
N GLU A 34 4.85 -18.40 0.90
CA GLU A 34 5.83 -17.31 0.96
C GLU A 34 5.16 -15.95 1.21
N VAL A 35 4.00 -15.70 0.60
CA VAL A 35 3.23 -14.47 0.84
C VAL A 35 2.67 -14.43 2.27
N GLU A 36 2.16 -15.56 2.78
CA GLU A 36 1.66 -15.66 4.16
C GLU A 36 2.73 -15.33 5.21
N LYS A 37 3.99 -15.69 4.95
CA LYS A 37 5.13 -15.35 5.83
C LYS A 37 5.43 -13.85 5.91
N LEU A 38 4.88 -13.03 5.02
CA LEU A 38 4.99 -11.57 5.11
C LEU A 38 4.12 -11.00 6.24
N GLY A 39 3.17 -11.79 6.75
CA GLY A 39 2.19 -11.34 7.73
C GLY A 39 1.07 -10.51 7.13
N ASN A 40 0.04 -10.24 7.92
CA ASN A 40 -1.15 -9.52 7.46
C ASN A 40 -1.17 -8.03 7.83
N LYS A 41 -0.34 -7.58 8.79
CA LYS A 41 -0.23 -6.17 9.20
C LYS A 41 1.01 -5.56 8.58
N VAL A 42 0.84 -4.46 7.85
CA VAL A 42 1.94 -3.82 7.13
C VAL A 42 1.91 -2.30 7.28
N SER A 43 3.08 -1.68 7.11
CA SER A 43 3.21 -0.23 7.00
C SER A 43 3.09 0.22 5.54
N LEU A 44 2.30 1.27 5.35
CA LEU A 44 2.24 2.13 4.16
C LEU A 44 2.75 3.51 4.55
N GLY A 45 4.02 3.59 4.95
CA GLY A 45 4.61 4.80 5.51
C GLY A 45 3.95 5.19 6.83
N ALA A 46 3.27 6.33 6.86
CA ALA A 46 2.57 6.84 8.05
C ALA A 46 1.29 6.06 8.40
N TYR A 47 0.84 5.14 7.54
CA TYR A 47 -0.42 4.42 7.69
C TYR A 47 -0.16 2.94 7.98
N GLN A 48 -0.95 2.36 8.89
CA GLN A 48 -1.02 0.91 9.06
C GLN A 48 -2.12 0.35 8.18
N GLY A 49 -1.80 -0.71 7.45
CA GLY A 49 -2.74 -1.39 6.57
C GLY A 49 -2.71 -2.90 6.73
N HIS A 50 -3.61 -3.55 5.99
CA HIS A 50 -3.74 -4.99 5.97
C HIS A 50 -3.43 -5.56 4.59
N LEU A 51 -2.64 -6.63 4.54
CA LEU A 51 -2.38 -7.35 3.30
C LEU A 51 -3.53 -8.29 2.94
N ILE A 52 -3.92 -8.24 1.67
CA ILE A 52 -4.86 -9.14 1.02
C ILE A 52 -4.17 -9.65 -0.24
N SER A 53 -4.15 -10.97 -0.45
CA SER A 53 -3.47 -11.57 -1.60
C SER A 53 -4.42 -12.47 -2.38
N SER A 54 -4.32 -12.45 -3.71
CA SER A 54 -5.03 -13.34 -4.61
C SER A 54 -4.06 -14.16 -5.47
N PHE A 55 -4.51 -15.33 -5.89
CA PHE A 55 -3.75 -16.31 -6.68
C PHE A 55 -4.61 -16.82 -7.83
N THR A 56 -3.98 -17.24 -8.92
CA THR A 56 -4.68 -17.92 -10.03
C THR A 56 -5.19 -19.30 -9.59
N SER A 57 -6.03 -19.93 -10.41
CA SER A 57 -6.49 -21.31 -10.22
C SER A 57 -5.34 -22.31 -10.07
N GLU A 58 -4.22 -22.05 -10.74
CA GLU A 58 -2.99 -22.86 -10.71
C GLU A 58 -2.09 -22.53 -9.50
N GLY A 59 -2.52 -21.60 -8.63
CA GLY A 59 -1.80 -21.22 -7.42
C GLY A 59 -0.69 -20.18 -7.63
N ALA A 60 -0.59 -19.57 -8.81
CA ALA A 60 0.41 -18.53 -9.08
C ALA A 60 -0.01 -17.19 -8.47
N LEU A 61 0.94 -16.42 -7.92
CA LEU A 61 0.64 -15.08 -7.41
C LEU A 61 0.03 -14.20 -8.51
N GLN A 62 -1.14 -13.64 -8.19
CA GLN A 62 -1.87 -12.74 -9.06
C GLN A 62 -1.71 -11.29 -8.58
N ARG A 63 -2.08 -11.03 -7.32
CA ARG A 63 -2.13 -9.67 -6.76
C ARG A 63 -1.92 -9.68 -5.25
N VAL A 64 -1.33 -8.61 -4.73
CA VAL A 64 -1.24 -8.29 -3.30
C VAL A 64 -1.65 -6.84 -3.10
N ASP A 65 -2.66 -6.61 -2.27
CA ASP A 65 -3.15 -5.30 -1.88
C ASP A 65 -2.81 -5.03 -0.42
N ALA A 66 -2.43 -3.80 -0.11
CA ALA A 66 -2.45 -3.25 1.24
C ALA A 66 -3.44 -2.08 1.27
N ILE A 67 -4.34 -2.06 2.25
CA ILE A 67 -5.32 -0.97 2.41
C ILE A 67 -5.22 -0.42 3.82
N ALA A 68 -5.15 0.91 3.93
CA ALA A 68 -5.27 1.64 5.18
C ALA A 68 -6.46 2.61 5.12
N THR A 69 -7.27 2.59 6.17
CA THR A 69 -8.50 3.38 6.29
C THR A 69 -8.35 4.42 7.38
N PHE A 70 -8.77 5.65 7.11
CA PHE A 70 -8.62 6.78 8.04
C PHE A 70 -9.72 7.82 7.84
N ARG A 71 -9.89 8.71 8.84
CA ARG A 71 -10.93 9.75 8.86
C ARG A 71 -10.39 11.18 8.87
N GLN A 72 -9.11 11.38 9.20
CA GLN A 72 -8.49 12.70 9.31
C GLN A 72 -7.39 12.87 8.25
N GLY A 73 -7.21 14.11 7.77
CA GLY A 73 -6.27 14.43 6.69
C GLY A 73 -6.94 14.43 5.32
N SER A 74 -6.14 14.34 4.27
CA SER A 74 -6.63 14.39 2.90
C SER A 74 -6.02 13.31 2.01
N CYS A 75 -6.76 12.91 0.97
CA CYS A 75 -6.25 11.94 -0.01
C CYS A 75 -4.93 12.38 -0.69
N PRO A 76 -4.76 13.65 -1.09
CA PRO A 76 -3.48 14.11 -1.65
C PRO A 76 -2.30 13.91 -0.70
N GLU A 77 -2.45 14.22 0.59
CA GLU A 77 -1.39 14.02 1.60
C GLU A 77 -1.10 12.54 1.83
N ALA A 78 -2.14 11.71 1.94
CA ALA A 78 -1.98 10.27 2.12
C ALA A 78 -1.28 9.62 0.93
N LEU A 79 -1.71 9.98 -0.29
CA LEU A 79 -1.14 9.49 -1.53
C LEU A 79 0.35 9.87 -1.65
N GLU A 80 0.69 11.12 -1.32
CA GLU A 80 2.07 11.61 -1.32
C GLU A 80 2.94 10.91 -0.26
N SER A 81 2.40 10.67 0.94
CA SER A 81 3.08 9.95 2.01
C SER A 81 3.44 8.52 1.59
N VAL A 82 2.46 7.78 1.06
CA VAL A 82 2.68 6.40 0.58
C VAL A 82 3.59 6.37 -0.65
N ARG A 83 3.48 7.35 -1.56
CA ARG A 83 4.40 7.50 -2.70
C ARG A 83 5.84 7.60 -2.21
N ARG A 84 6.16 8.55 -1.33
CA ARG A 84 7.53 8.74 -0.82
C ARG A 84 8.08 7.52 -0.11
N TYR A 85 7.23 6.81 0.64
CA TYR A 85 7.59 5.54 1.27
C TYR A 85 8.05 4.51 0.23
N LEU A 86 7.31 4.34 -0.86
CA LEU A 86 7.62 3.36 -1.91
C LEU A 86 8.76 3.82 -2.84
N GLU A 87 8.97 5.12 -3.01
CA GLU A 87 10.09 5.65 -3.80
C GLU A 87 11.45 5.26 -3.26
N GLN A 88 11.56 4.97 -1.96
CA GLN A 88 12.79 4.47 -1.33
C GLN A 88 13.21 3.11 -1.91
N ASP A 89 12.26 2.28 -2.33
CA ASP A 89 12.51 0.94 -2.87
C ASP A 89 12.48 0.89 -4.40
N PHE A 90 11.58 1.65 -5.02
CA PHE A 90 11.27 1.52 -6.44
C PHE A 90 11.72 2.73 -7.29
N GLY A 91 12.25 3.78 -6.67
CA GLY A 91 12.49 5.06 -7.31
C GLY A 91 11.18 5.77 -7.69
N ALA A 92 11.29 6.88 -8.44
CA ALA A 92 10.13 7.67 -8.84
C ALA A 92 9.16 6.88 -9.74
N PRO A 93 7.83 7.07 -9.61
CA PRO A 93 6.84 6.45 -10.48
C PRO A 93 7.03 6.91 -11.91
N ARG A 94 6.91 5.99 -12.87
CA ARG A 94 7.10 6.30 -14.31
C ARG A 94 5.88 6.96 -14.96
N SER A 95 4.70 6.91 -14.33
CA SER A 95 3.46 7.48 -14.89
C SER A 95 2.53 7.97 -13.79
N LEU A 96 2.08 9.22 -13.92
CA LEU A 96 0.84 9.70 -13.30
C LEU A 96 -0.29 9.22 -14.20
N LYS A 97 -1.05 8.18 -13.81
CA LYS A 97 -2.27 7.88 -14.56
C LYS A 97 -3.28 9.02 -14.32
N PRO A 98 -3.98 9.47 -15.37
CA PRO A 98 -5.04 10.47 -15.22
C PRO A 98 -6.18 9.91 -14.35
N HIS A 99 -6.87 10.83 -13.69
CA HIS A 99 -8.01 10.60 -12.79
C HIS A 99 -9.04 9.64 -13.43
N ILE A 100 -9.33 8.51 -12.77
CA ILE A 100 -10.41 7.61 -13.18
C ILE A 100 -11.61 7.91 -12.28
N PRO A 101 -12.67 8.58 -12.77
CA PRO A 101 -13.93 8.63 -12.04
C PRO A 101 -14.55 7.23 -12.05
N LEU A 102 -14.61 6.58 -10.90
CA LEU A 102 -15.35 5.32 -10.76
C LEU A 102 -16.85 5.65 -10.84
N ARG A 103 -17.56 4.97 -11.76
CA ARG A 103 -18.89 5.34 -12.30
C ARG A 103 -20.06 5.32 -11.29
N TYR A 104 -19.82 5.19 -10.00
CA TYR A 104 -20.87 5.19 -8.97
C TYR A 104 -20.44 5.98 -7.72
N GLY A 105 -21.18 7.04 -7.38
CA GLY A 105 -21.21 7.62 -6.02
C GLY A 105 -20.19 8.69 -5.67
N GLY A 106 -19.50 9.33 -6.63
CA GLY A 106 -18.62 10.47 -6.33
C GLY A 106 -17.24 10.11 -5.77
N LEU A 107 -16.75 8.89 -6.03
CA LEU A 107 -15.37 8.52 -5.71
C LEU A 107 -14.37 9.34 -6.53
N HIS A 108 -13.62 10.21 -5.87
CA HIS A 108 -12.40 10.80 -6.43
C HIS A 108 -11.23 9.87 -6.13
N GLN A 109 -10.84 9.04 -7.12
CA GLN A 109 -9.66 8.20 -7.01
C GLN A 109 -8.46 8.85 -7.70
N ARG A 110 -7.38 9.04 -6.96
CA ARG A 110 -6.08 9.49 -7.51
C ARG A 110 -5.06 8.39 -7.31
N CYS A 111 -4.28 8.08 -8.36
CA CYS A 111 -3.31 6.98 -8.32
C CYS A 111 -1.94 7.34 -8.91
N HIS A 112 -0.90 6.66 -8.40
CA HIS A 112 0.47 6.64 -8.93
C HIS A 112 0.85 5.22 -9.33
N ASP A 113 1.55 5.04 -10.45
CA ASP A 113 1.94 3.72 -10.93
C ASP A 113 3.44 3.56 -11.17
N TRP A 114 3.94 2.35 -10.88
CA TRP A 114 5.25 1.85 -11.25
C TRP A 114 5.10 0.65 -12.19
N ARG A 115 5.96 0.60 -13.20
CA ARG A 115 6.12 -0.56 -14.09
C ARG A 115 7.35 -1.33 -13.63
N LEU A 116 7.15 -2.54 -13.11
CA LEU A 116 8.18 -3.37 -12.48
C LEU A 116 8.47 -4.63 -13.33
N GLY A 117 8.79 -4.43 -14.62
CA GLY A 117 9.07 -5.54 -15.53
C GLY A 117 7.84 -6.44 -15.75
N ALA A 118 7.85 -7.65 -15.19
CA ALA A 118 6.72 -8.59 -15.22
C ALA A 118 5.60 -8.25 -14.22
N ALA A 119 5.81 -7.25 -13.37
CA ALA A 119 4.83 -6.77 -12.40
C ALA A 119 4.53 -5.27 -12.56
N TRP A 120 3.58 -4.79 -11.77
CA TRP A 120 3.28 -3.38 -11.57
C TRP A 120 2.98 -3.12 -10.10
N LEU A 121 3.11 -1.85 -9.71
CA LEU A 121 2.68 -1.35 -8.41
C LEU A 121 1.83 -0.12 -8.66
N GLN A 122 0.70 -0.01 -7.96
CA GLN A 122 -0.20 1.12 -8.02
C GLN A 122 -0.52 1.58 -6.61
N VAL A 123 -0.45 2.87 -6.35
CA VAL A 123 -0.94 3.47 -5.11
C VAL A 123 -2.15 4.29 -5.46
N CYS A 124 -3.24 4.17 -4.71
CA CYS A 124 -4.43 4.98 -4.89
C CYS A 124 -4.92 5.55 -3.56
N CYS A 125 -5.64 6.68 -3.62
CA CYS A 125 -6.50 7.10 -2.51
C CYS A 125 -7.91 7.36 -3.01
N ALA A 126 -8.89 6.94 -2.21
CA ALA A 126 -10.31 7.17 -2.42
C ALA A 126 -10.93 7.83 -1.19
N ARG A 127 -11.85 8.77 -1.42
CA ARG A 127 -12.71 9.38 -0.41
C ARG A 127 -14.13 8.88 -0.61
N HIS A 128 -14.71 8.35 0.46
CA HIS A 128 -16.08 7.86 0.52
C HIS A 128 -16.89 8.81 1.41
N GLU A 129 -17.88 9.47 0.81
CA GLU A 129 -18.89 10.20 1.57
C GLU A 129 -19.80 9.18 2.26
N LEU A 130 -19.88 9.26 3.60
CA LEU A 130 -20.81 8.46 4.38
C LEU A 130 -22.14 9.23 4.50
N LYS A 131 -23.19 8.54 4.99
CA LYS A 131 -24.49 9.18 5.28
C LYS A 131 -24.31 10.50 6.04
N GLU A 132 -25.22 11.43 5.77
CA GLU A 132 -25.20 12.80 6.28
C GLU A 132 -24.87 12.86 7.79
N GLY A 133 -23.92 13.72 8.17
CA GLY A 133 -23.46 13.88 9.55
C GLY A 133 -22.29 12.98 9.98
N ARG A 134 -21.81 12.04 9.13
CA ARG A 134 -20.59 11.28 9.41
C ARG A 134 -19.38 11.85 8.66
N PRO A 135 -18.20 11.98 9.30
CA PRO A 135 -16.98 12.33 8.59
C PRO A 135 -16.70 11.35 7.45
N PRO A 136 -16.21 11.84 6.29
CA PRO A 136 -15.89 10.97 5.15
C PRO A 136 -14.86 9.92 5.56
N LEU A 137 -14.97 8.74 4.96
CA LEU A 137 -13.99 7.67 5.13
C LEU A 137 -13.00 7.74 3.97
N MET A 138 -11.70 7.79 4.28
CA MET A 138 -10.66 7.76 3.26
C MET A 138 -9.92 6.43 3.31
N ASN A 139 -9.56 5.94 2.14
CA ASN A 139 -8.79 4.71 1.97
C ASN A 139 -7.58 5.03 1.10
N VAL A 140 -6.37 4.75 1.60
CA VAL A 140 -5.16 4.70 0.77
C VAL A 140 -4.78 3.24 0.58
N SER A 141 -4.51 2.86 -0.66
CA SER A 141 -4.13 1.50 -1.02
C SER A 141 -2.85 1.46 -1.81
N ALA A 142 -2.07 0.40 -1.65
CA ALA A 142 -0.96 0.03 -2.51
C ALA A 142 -1.19 -1.39 -3.03
N SER A 143 -1.07 -1.58 -4.34
CA SER A 143 -1.47 -2.79 -5.04
C SER A 143 -0.33 -3.23 -5.94
N TYR A 144 0.19 -4.43 -5.68
CA TYR A 144 1.17 -5.11 -6.53
C TYR A 144 0.44 -6.17 -7.36
N GLY A 145 0.63 -6.17 -8.67
CA GLY A 145 0.05 -7.18 -9.56
C GLY A 145 1.06 -7.73 -10.56
N VAL A 146 0.81 -8.97 -11.00
CA VAL A 146 1.62 -9.65 -12.02
C VAL A 146 0.93 -9.52 -13.37
N LYS A 147 1.65 -8.94 -14.36
CA LYS A 147 1.11 -8.68 -15.69
C LYS A 147 0.62 -9.96 -16.36
N GLY A 148 -0.59 -9.92 -16.91
CA GLY A 148 -1.19 -11.04 -17.62
C GLY A 148 -1.75 -12.12 -16.68
N ARG A 149 -1.69 -11.89 -15.37
CA ARG A 149 -2.40 -12.66 -14.34
C ARG A 149 -3.43 -11.80 -13.64
N ASP A 150 -3.18 -10.49 -13.58
CA ASP A 150 -4.12 -9.46 -13.18
C ASP A 150 -5.17 -9.24 -14.28
N ALA A 151 -6.29 -9.98 -14.23
CA ALA A 151 -7.45 -9.54 -14.99
C ALA A 151 -7.92 -8.18 -14.45
N PRO A 152 -8.48 -7.29 -15.29
CA PRO A 152 -9.16 -6.09 -14.79
C PRO A 152 -10.24 -6.53 -13.79
N ILE A 153 -10.33 -5.81 -12.67
CA ILE A 153 -11.50 -5.92 -11.79
C ILE A 153 -12.70 -5.64 -12.69
N VAL A 154 -13.48 -6.67 -12.98
CA VAL A 154 -14.76 -6.50 -13.67
C VAL A 154 -15.58 -5.63 -12.73
N ASP A 155 -15.95 -4.43 -13.18
CA ASP A 155 -16.88 -3.54 -12.48
C ASP A 155 -18.16 -4.34 -12.19
N GLY A 156 -18.25 -4.84 -10.97
CA GLY A 156 -19.26 -5.81 -10.58
C GLY A 156 -19.11 -6.13 -9.10
N CYS A 157 -19.69 -5.28 -8.26
CA CYS A 157 -20.07 -5.66 -6.91
C CYS A 157 -20.78 -7.03 -6.93
N HIS A 158 -20.50 -7.83 -5.91
CA HIS A 158 -21.06 -9.15 -5.58
C HIS A 158 -20.29 -10.36 -6.11
N GLY A 159 -19.18 -10.65 -5.43
CA GLY A 159 -18.79 -12.03 -5.11
C GLY A 159 -18.82 -12.16 -3.59
N GLU A 160 -19.81 -12.88 -3.08
CA GLU A 160 -19.74 -13.44 -1.73
C GLU A 160 -18.41 -14.21 -1.59
N ASP A 161 -17.83 -14.14 -0.40
CA ASP A 161 -16.54 -14.71 0.04
C ASP A 161 -15.26 -13.86 -0.15
N SER A 162 -15.01 -13.10 0.92
CA SER A 162 -13.69 -12.80 1.54
C SER A 162 -12.94 -11.56 1.00
N LEU A 163 -12.68 -10.49 1.76
CA LEU A 163 -12.66 -10.28 3.21
C LEU A 163 -13.52 -9.05 3.58
N ILE A 164 -14.58 -9.31 4.35
CA ILE A 164 -15.13 -8.32 5.26
C ILE A 164 -13.99 -7.94 6.21
N ILE A 165 -13.54 -6.69 6.16
CA ILE A 165 -12.74 -6.12 7.25
C ILE A 165 -13.57 -6.33 8.51
N PRO A 166 -13.10 -7.05 9.54
CA PRO A 166 -13.85 -7.13 10.78
C PRO A 166 -13.97 -5.70 11.32
N LEU A 167 -15.19 -5.16 11.24
CA LEU A 167 -15.63 -3.98 11.97
C LEU A 167 -15.83 -4.37 13.43
N ASP A 168 -14.85 -5.04 14.05
CA ASP A 168 -14.86 -5.28 15.48
C ASP A 168 -14.15 -4.11 16.15
N GLY A 169 -14.94 -3.24 16.80
CA GLY A 169 -14.41 -2.21 17.69
C GLY A 169 -15.04 -0.82 17.61
N PHE A 170 -16.36 -0.71 17.42
CA PHE A 170 -17.09 0.47 17.89
C PHE A 170 -18.18 -0.01 18.84
N HIS A 171 -17.90 0.11 20.14
CA HIS A 171 -18.92 0.07 21.20
C HIS A 171 -19.94 1.20 21.02
#